data_AF-A0A0P9CX22-F1
#
_entry.id   AF-A0A0P9CX22-F1
#
_cell.length_a   1.000
_cell.length_b   1.000
_cell.length_c   1.000
_cell.angle_alpha   90.00
_cell.angle_beta   90.00
_cell.angle_gamma   90.00
#
_symmetry.space_group_name_H-M   'P 1'
#
loop_
_entity.id
_entity.type
_entity.pdbx_description
1 polymer ?
#
loop_
_entity_poly.entity_id
_entity_poly.type
_entity_poly.pdbx_seq_one_letter_code
_entity_poly.pdbx_strand_id
1 'polypeptide(L)'
;MPQIRAAQPRRARAGFETLAAQLRDQPAFQSHRMGVEVGPGLLDLAGGNLARAETRLLAALAVPQLLYGFVYAAAQHGLARIAALRGDVGAARARLAHTLEYSASRRLLPEYVRTAIEVARIERDFGTPARALPLLASAAELAEAAGFGPLAAAARALLARLRA
;
A
#
# COMPACT_ATOMS: atom_id res chain seq x y z
N MET A 1 -13.24 25.69 -0.86
CA MET A 1 -13.50 24.52 -1.74
C MET A 1 -13.35 23.18 -1.00
N PRO A 2 -14.35 22.72 -0.20
CA PRO A 2 -14.27 21.45 0.53
C PRO A 2 -14.96 20.26 -0.17
N GLN A 3 -15.88 20.52 -1.12
CA GLN A 3 -16.78 19.49 -1.66
C GLN A 3 -16.11 18.48 -2.62
N ILE A 4 -14.97 18.82 -3.23
CA ILE A 4 -14.31 17.97 -4.23
C ILE A 4 -13.56 16.79 -3.57
N ARG A 5 -13.00 16.96 -2.35
CA ARG A 5 -12.23 15.91 -1.66
C ARG A 5 -13.11 14.80 -1.06
N ALA A 6 -14.35 15.10 -0.67
CA ALA A 6 -15.27 14.12 -0.08
C ALA A 6 -16.00 13.24 -1.12
N ALA A 7 -16.09 13.68 -2.38
CA ALA A 7 -16.79 12.96 -3.45
C ALA A 7 -15.96 11.80 -4.03
N GLN A 8 -14.63 11.89 -4.01
CA GLN A 8 -13.73 10.86 -4.55
C GLN A 8 -13.81 9.51 -3.82
N PRO A 9 -13.80 9.45 -2.47
CA PRO A 9 -13.90 8.17 -1.75
C PRO A 9 -15.24 7.45 -1.98
N ARG A 10 -16.35 8.20 -2.09
CA ARG A 10 -17.68 7.64 -2.37
C ARG A 10 -17.78 7.07 -3.79
N ARG A 11 -17.27 7.81 -4.79
CA ARG A 11 -17.21 7.33 -6.17
C ARG A 11 -16.30 6.10 -6.31
N ALA A 12 -15.13 6.12 -5.66
CA ALA A 12 -14.22 4.98 -5.64
C ALA A 12 -14.89 3.75 -5.04
N ARG A 13 -15.61 3.92 -3.91
CA ARG A 13 -16.36 2.83 -3.27
C ARG A 13 -17.42 2.24 -4.20
N ALA A 14 -18.26 3.09 -4.81
CA ALA A 14 -19.28 2.62 -5.74
C ALA A 14 -18.67 1.88 -6.94
N GLY A 15 -17.51 2.33 -7.43
CA GLY A 15 -16.75 1.65 -8.47
C GLY A 15 -16.30 0.24 -8.06
N PHE A 16 -15.71 0.08 -6.87
CA PHE A 16 -15.32 -1.24 -6.36
C PHE A 16 -16.53 -2.15 -6.11
N GLU A 17 -17.64 -1.62 -5.58
CA GLU A 17 -18.87 -2.39 -5.36
C GLU A 17 -19.49 -2.88 -6.66
N THR A 18 -19.48 -2.03 -7.70
CA THR A 18 -19.94 -2.41 -9.04
C THR A 18 -19.07 -3.51 -9.64
N LEU A 19 -17.74 -3.38 -9.55
CA LEU A 19 -16.81 -4.40 -10.04
C LEU A 19 -16.95 -5.71 -9.27
N ALA A 20 -17.12 -5.65 -7.94
CA ALA A 20 -17.32 -6.83 -7.10
C ALA A 20 -18.60 -7.58 -7.50
N ALA A 21 -19.68 -6.84 -7.80
CA ALA A 21 -20.93 -7.43 -8.28
C ALA A 21 -20.75 -8.12 -9.64
N GLN A 22 -20.08 -7.47 -10.60
CA GLN A 22 -19.82 -8.03 -11.93
C GLN A 22 -18.97 -9.30 -11.90
N LEU A 23 -18.04 -9.41 -10.95
CA LEU A 23 -17.10 -10.52 -10.86
C LEU A 23 -17.59 -11.67 -9.98
N ARG A 24 -18.68 -11.49 -9.21
CA ARG A 24 -19.12 -12.44 -8.16
C ARG A 24 -19.27 -13.87 -8.66
N ASP A 25 -19.95 -14.03 -9.79
CA ASP A 25 -20.34 -15.33 -10.34
C ASP A 25 -19.44 -15.76 -11.50
N GLN A 26 -18.22 -15.23 -11.55
CA GLN A 26 -17.25 -15.47 -12.62
C GLN A 26 -16.03 -16.24 -12.08
N PRO A 27 -16.04 -17.60 -12.08
CA PRO A 27 -14.96 -18.42 -11.52
C PRO A 27 -13.61 -18.20 -12.19
N ALA A 28 -13.59 -17.86 -13.48
CA ALA A 28 -12.35 -17.58 -14.23
C ALA A 28 -11.61 -16.31 -13.73
N PHE A 29 -12.28 -15.45 -12.97
CA PHE A 29 -11.76 -14.15 -12.54
C PHE A 29 -11.43 -14.10 -11.04
N GLN A 30 -11.10 -15.24 -10.43
CA GLN A 30 -10.77 -15.32 -9.00
C GLN A 30 -9.71 -14.30 -8.55
N SER A 31 -8.63 -14.09 -9.32
CA SER A 31 -7.62 -13.08 -8.98
C SER A 31 -8.14 -11.65 -9.05
N HIS A 32 -9.03 -11.34 -9.98
CA HIS A 32 -9.65 -10.02 -10.08
C HIS A 32 -10.62 -9.79 -8.92
N ARG A 33 -11.41 -10.81 -8.54
CA ARG A 33 -12.29 -10.75 -7.37
C ARG A 33 -11.52 -10.45 -6.10
N MET A 34 -10.46 -11.22 -5.85
CA MET A 34 -9.60 -11.01 -4.68
C MET A 34 -8.90 -9.64 -4.74
N GLY A 35 -8.51 -9.20 -5.94
CA GLY A 35 -7.97 -7.88 -6.21
C GLY A 35 -8.92 -6.74 -5.82
N VAL A 36 -10.18 -6.85 -6.21
CA VAL A 36 -11.21 -5.85 -5.97
C VAL A 36 -11.51 -5.68 -4.48
N GLU A 37 -11.45 -6.74 -3.67
CA GLU A 37 -11.77 -6.65 -2.22
C GLU A 37 -10.73 -5.87 -1.40
N VAL A 38 -9.49 -5.74 -1.89
CA VAL A 38 -8.46 -4.90 -1.23
C VAL A 38 -8.82 -3.41 -1.31
N GLY A 39 -9.44 -2.96 -2.41
CA GLY A 39 -9.83 -1.57 -2.62
C GLY A 39 -10.74 -1.01 -1.52
N PRO A 40 -11.90 -1.63 -1.24
CA PRO A 40 -12.77 -1.28 -0.12
C PRO A 40 -12.06 -1.29 1.23
N GLY A 41 -11.13 -2.22 1.46
CA GLY A 41 -10.30 -2.25 2.68
C GLY A 41 -9.43 -1.00 2.82
N LEU A 42 -8.77 -0.56 1.75
CA LEU A 42 -7.99 0.68 1.73
C LEU A 42 -8.86 1.93 1.87
N LEU A 43 -10.08 1.91 1.33
CA LEU A 43 -11.06 3.00 1.53
C LEU A 43 -11.59 3.05 2.96
N ASP A 44 -11.81 1.90 3.59
CA ASP A 44 -12.17 1.81 5.01
C ASP A 44 -11.04 2.39 5.88
N LEU A 45 -9.78 2.07 5.56
CA LEU A 45 -8.60 2.63 6.23
C LEU A 45 -8.52 4.15 6.06
N ALA A 46 -8.67 4.65 4.84
CA ALA A 46 -8.66 6.09 4.55
C ALA A 46 -9.80 6.85 5.27
N GLY A 47 -10.93 6.18 5.51
CA GLY A 47 -12.05 6.70 6.29
C GLY A 47 -11.92 6.53 7.81
N GLY A 48 -10.79 6.01 8.30
CA GLY A 48 -10.55 5.79 9.73
C GLY A 48 -11.23 4.56 10.33
N ASN A 49 -11.91 3.73 9.53
CA ASN A 49 -12.56 2.51 10.01
C ASN A 49 -11.57 1.34 10.05
N LEU A 50 -10.67 1.38 11.05
CA LEU A 50 -9.52 0.47 11.13
C LEU A 50 -9.94 -1.00 11.24
N ALA A 51 -10.99 -1.31 12.00
CA ALA A 51 -11.47 -2.67 12.19
C ALA A 51 -12.00 -3.27 10.87
N ARG A 52 -12.86 -2.55 10.13
CA ARG A 52 -13.35 -3.04 8.83
C ARG A 52 -12.24 -3.16 7.80
N ALA A 53 -11.32 -2.19 7.78
CA ALA A 53 -10.16 -2.24 6.91
C ALA A 53 -9.30 -3.48 7.18
N GLU A 54 -8.96 -3.73 8.44
CA GLU A 54 -8.15 -4.88 8.83
C GLU A 54 -8.81 -6.20 8.42
N THR A 55 -10.10 -6.40 8.75
CA THR A 55 -10.82 -7.62 8.38
C THR A 55 -10.78 -7.88 6.88
N ARG A 56 -11.03 -6.85 6.05
CA ARG A 56 -11.00 -6.98 4.59
C ARG A 56 -9.60 -7.30 4.07
N LEU A 57 -8.59 -6.59 4.54
CA LEU A 57 -7.21 -6.77 4.09
C LEU A 57 -6.65 -8.14 4.52
N LEU A 58 -6.96 -8.62 5.72
CA LEU A 58 -6.59 -9.95 6.17
C LEU A 58 -7.31 -11.04 5.37
N ALA A 59 -8.61 -10.88 5.10
CA ALA A 59 -9.36 -11.80 4.26
C ALA A 59 -8.75 -11.91 2.86
N ALA A 60 -8.34 -10.79 2.27
CA ALA A 60 -7.66 -10.79 0.97
C ALA A 60 -6.32 -11.54 1.01
N LEU A 61 -5.55 -11.38 2.10
CA LEU A 61 -4.26 -12.04 2.28
C LEU A 61 -4.36 -13.50 2.73
N ALA A 62 -5.53 -14.01 3.08
CA ALA A 62 -5.72 -15.42 3.42
C ALA A 62 -5.49 -16.37 2.23
N VAL A 63 -5.60 -15.85 1.01
CA VAL A 63 -5.39 -16.62 -0.24
C VAL A 63 -4.41 -15.88 -1.16
N PRO A 64 -3.15 -15.69 -0.72
CA PRO A 64 -2.21 -14.76 -1.34
C PRO A 64 -1.81 -15.15 -2.77
N GLN A 65 -1.93 -16.43 -3.15
CA GLN A 65 -1.67 -16.91 -4.51
C GLN A 65 -2.65 -16.37 -5.55
N LEU A 66 -3.82 -15.88 -5.12
CA LEU A 66 -4.79 -15.26 -6.01
C LEU A 66 -4.52 -13.78 -6.24
N LEU A 67 -3.62 -13.14 -5.48
CA LEU A 67 -3.36 -11.71 -5.60
C LEU A 67 -2.27 -11.40 -6.62
N TYR A 68 -2.51 -10.39 -7.45
CA TYR A 68 -1.43 -9.72 -8.18
C TYR A 68 -0.44 -9.10 -7.20
N GLY A 69 0.85 -9.11 -7.55
CA GLY A 69 1.92 -8.64 -6.66
C GLY A 69 1.72 -7.20 -6.15
N PHE A 70 1.21 -6.31 -6.98
CA PHE A 70 0.90 -4.94 -6.58
C PHE A 70 -0.27 -4.85 -5.59
N VAL A 71 -1.27 -5.72 -5.71
CA VAL A 71 -2.39 -5.79 -4.77
C VAL A 71 -1.92 -6.33 -3.43
N TYR A 72 -1.11 -7.39 -3.44
CA TYR A 72 -0.50 -7.95 -2.24
C TYR A 72 0.28 -6.87 -1.47
N ALA A 73 1.16 -6.14 -2.16
CA ALA A 73 1.93 -5.06 -1.54
C ALA A 73 1.03 -3.96 -0.95
N ALA A 74 -0.02 -3.53 -1.68
CA ALA A 74 -0.96 -2.53 -1.20
C ALA A 74 -1.72 -2.98 0.07
N ALA A 75 -2.16 -4.24 0.12
CA ALA A 75 -2.81 -4.80 1.31
C ALA A 75 -1.84 -4.87 2.50
N GLN A 76 -0.58 -5.24 2.24
CA GLN A 76 0.48 -5.24 3.25
C GLN A 76 0.75 -3.84 3.81
N HIS A 77 0.82 -2.83 2.94
CA HIS A 77 0.98 -1.42 3.35
C HIS A 77 -0.18 -0.93 4.22
N GLY A 78 -1.42 -1.26 3.84
CA GLY A 78 -2.61 -0.89 4.62
C GLY A 78 -2.59 -1.49 6.03
N LEU A 79 -2.23 -2.77 6.15
CA LEU A 79 -2.12 -3.43 7.46
C LEU A 79 -0.94 -2.94 8.29
N ALA A 80 0.19 -2.59 7.66
CA ALA A 80 1.29 -1.94 8.37
C ALA A 80 0.87 -0.57 8.93
N ARG A 81 0.11 0.22 8.15
CA ARG A 81 -0.45 1.50 8.61
C ARG A 81 -1.44 1.32 9.77
N ILE A 82 -2.28 0.28 9.72
CA ILE A 82 -3.20 -0.06 10.82
C ILE A 82 -2.43 -0.40 12.10
N ALA A 83 -1.37 -1.22 12.00
CA ALA A 83 -0.53 -1.55 13.15
C ALA A 83 0.10 -0.30 13.77
N ALA A 84 0.69 0.58 12.95
CA ALA A 84 1.27 1.82 13.43
C ALA A 84 0.23 2.77 14.07
N LEU A 85 -0.97 2.89 13.49
CA LEU A 85 -2.07 3.67 14.05
C LEU A 85 -2.56 3.15 15.41
N ARG A 86 -2.35 1.86 15.70
CA ARG A 86 -2.63 1.25 17.00
C ARG A 86 -1.45 1.32 17.98
N GLY A 87 -0.37 2.02 17.62
CA GLY A 87 0.84 2.15 18.42
C GLY A 87 1.84 1.01 18.25
N ASP A 88 1.56 0.01 17.42
CA ASP A 88 2.47 -1.11 17.16
C ASP A 88 3.34 -0.85 15.93
N VAL A 89 4.32 0.05 16.11
CA VAL A 89 5.31 0.38 15.07
C VAL A 89 6.23 -0.81 14.77
N GLY A 90 6.42 -1.73 15.74
CA GLY A 90 7.21 -2.94 15.57
C GLY A 90 6.58 -3.87 14.53
N ALA A 91 5.30 -4.18 14.68
CA ALA A 91 4.55 -4.98 13.72
C ALA A 91 4.45 -4.30 12.34
N ALA A 92 4.29 -2.97 12.30
CA ALA A 92 4.31 -2.21 11.06
C ALA A 92 5.64 -2.40 10.30
N ARG A 93 6.77 -2.29 11.01
CA ARG A 93 8.12 -2.50 10.44
C ARG A 93 8.31 -3.93 9.94
N ALA A 94 7.96 -4.92 10.74
CA ALA A 94 8.09 -6.33 10.36
C ALA A 94 7.31 -6.63 9.07
N ARG A 95 6.09 -6.10 8.97
CA ARG A 95 5.23 -6.27 7.80
C ARG A 95 5.80 -5.60 6.54
N LEU A 96 6.34 -4.40 6.67
CA LEU A 96 6.96 -3.69 5.54
C LEU A 96 8.31 -4.31 5.13
N ALA A 97 9.11 -4.80 6.08
CA ALA A 97 10.34 -5.53 5.79
C ALA A 97 10.05 -6.80 4.99
N HIS A 98 9.06 -7.59 5.41
CA HIS A 98 8.59 -8.74 4.65
C HIS A 98 8.11 -8.35 3.24
N THR A 99 7.44 -7.21 3.10
CA THR A 99 6.94 -6.73 1.80
C THR A 99 8.09 -6.27 0.86
N LEU A 100 9.16 -5.71 1.41
CA LEU A 100 10.38 -5.39 0.64
C LEU A 100 11.03 -6.68 0.12
N GLU A 101 11.22 -7.68 0.99
CA GLU A 101 11.79 -8.98 0.63
C GLU A 101 10.96 -9.69 -0.44
N TYR A 102 9.64 -9.71 -0.26
CA TYR A 102 8.69 -10.20 -1.25
C TYR A 102 8.86 -9.52 -2.61
N SER A 103 8.92 -8.19 -2.63
CA SER A 103 8.97 -7.42 -3.87
C SER A 103 10.32 -7.61 -4.56
N ALA A 104 11.40 -7.67 -3.80
CA ALA A 104 12.75 -7.92 -4.31
C ALA A 104 12.88 -9.33 -4.91
N SER A 105 12.47 -10.38 -4.17
CA SER A 105 12.56 -11.78 -4.62
C SER A 105 11.78 -12.05 -5.91
N ARG A 106 10.67 -11.34 -6.12
CA ARG A 106 9.86 -11.42 -7.34
C ARG A 106 10.23 -10.41 -8.43
N ARG A 107 11.28 -9.62 -8.23
CA ARG A 107 11.72 -8.57 -9.18
C ARG A 107 10.64 -7.53 -9.50
N LEU A 108 9.79 -7.21 -8.51
CA LEU A 108 8.73 -6.22 -8.59
C LEU A 108 9.26 -4.84 -8.19
N LEU A 109 10.08 -4.24 -9.05
CA LEU A 109 10.74 -2.96 -8.74
C LEU A 109 9.76 -1.83 -8.38
N PRO A 110 8.64 -1.60 -9.09
CA PRO A 110 7.68 -0.57 -8.70
C PRO A 110 7.12 -0.78 -7.28
N GLU A 111 6.84 -2.02 -6.90
CA GLU A 111 6.31 -2.36 -5.57
C GLU A 111 7.38 -2.25 -4.48
N TYR A 112 8.63 -2.61 -4.79
CA TYR A 112 9.77 -2.38 -3.90
C TYR A 112 9.91 -0.89 -3.57
N VAL A 113 9.88 -0.02 -4.60
CA VAL A 113 9.99 1.44 -4.42
C VAL A 113 8.78 2.00 -3.65
N ARG A 114 7.56 1.57 -3.96
CA ARG A 114 6.37 1.98 -3.18
C ARG A 114 6.46 1.53 -1.73
N THR A 115 7.02 0.35 -1.46
CA THR A 115 7.22 -0.14 -0.09
C THR A 115 8.27 0.69 0.65
N ALA A 116 9.38 1.07 0.00
CA ALA A 116 10.38 1.97 0.58
C ALA A 116 9.78 3.35 0.92
N ILE A 117 8.91 3.88 0.05
CA ILE A 117 8.15 5.11 0.33
C ILE A 117 7.24 4.94 1.54
N GLU A 118 6.54 3.81 1.68
CA GLU A 118 5.67 3.58 2.83
C GLU A 118 6.45 3.38 4.12
N VAL A 119 7.61 2.71 4.10
CA VAL A 119 8.53 2.65 5.25
C VAL A 119 8.89 4.06 5.71
N ALA A 120 9.30 4.93 4.78
CA ALA A 120 9.64 6.30 5.12
C ALA A 120 8.45 7.11 5.66
N ARG A 121 7.23 6.87 5.18
CA ARG A 121 6.02 7.49 5.74
C ARG A 121 5.70 7.00 7.15
N ILE A 122 5.80 5.69 7.40
CA ILE A 122 5.58 5.13 8.73
C ILE A 122 6.61 5.63 9.73
N GLU A 123 7.89 5.63 9.35
CA GLU A 123 8.95 6.16 10.22
C GLU A 123 8.79 7.66 10.49
N ARG A 124 8.35 8.44 9.51
CA ARG A 124 8.04 9.86 9.71
C ARG A 124 6.87 10.07 10.69
N ASP A 125 5.79 9.32 10.50
CA ASP A 125 4.53 9.58 11.21
C ASP A 125 4.51 8.98 12.63
N PHE A 126 5.22 7.87 12.86
CA PHE A 126 5.13 7.09 14.11
C PHE A 126 6.48 6.64 14.68
N GLY A 127 7.57 6.83 13.94
CA GLY A 127 8.86 6.22 14.25
C GLY A 127 10.02 7.21 14.24
N THR A 128 11.13 6.77 13.65
CA THR A 128 12.37 7.54 13.58
C THR A 128 12.72 7.77 12.10
N PRO A 129 12.38 8.94 11.52
CA PRO A 129 12.52 9.17 10.07
C PRO A 129 13.91 8.89 9.52
N ALA A 130 14.97 9.17 10.29
CA ALA A 130 16.35 8.93 9.92
C ALA A 130 16.63 7.47 9.50
N ARG A 131 15.92 6.48 10.07
CA ARG A 131 16.11 5.06 9.76
C ARG A 131 15.72 4.70 8.32
N ALA A 132 14.81 5.46 7.71
CA ALA A 132 14.31 5.19 6.37
C ALA A 132 15.10 5.93 5.26
N LEU A 133 15.95 6.90 5.61
CA LEU A 133 16.64 7.73 4.63
C LEU A 133 17.51 6.93 3.64
N PRO A 134 18.34 5.96 4.08
CA PRO A 134 19.19 5.21 3.16
C PRO A 134 18.35 4.38 2.18
N LEU A 135 17.34 3.66 2.69
CA LEU A 135 16.45 2.85 1.87
C LEU A 135 15.70 3.71 0.84
N LEU A 136 15.17 4.85 1.25
CA LEU A 136 14.41 5.74 0.37
C LEU A 136 15.30 6.36 -0.72
N ALA A 137 16.55 6.70 -0.38
CA ALA A 137 17.53 7.18 -1.35
C ALA A 137 17.86 6.12 -2.41
N SER A 138 18.21 4.90 -1.99
CA SER A 138 18.48 3.80 -2.92
C SER A 138 17.26 3.45 -3.78
N ALA A 139 16.05 3.47 -3.22
CA ALA A 139 14.83 3.24 -3.98
C ALA A 139 14.57 4.32 -5.04
N ALA A 140 14.88 5.58 -4.73
CA ALA A 140 14.78 6.67 -5.69
C ALA A 140 15.76 6.50 -6.86
N GLU A 141 17.00 6.11 -6.59
CA GLU A 141 18.03 5.86 -7.61
C GLU A 141 17.66 4.66 -8.50
N LEU A 142 17.19 3.56 -7.90
CA LEU A 142 16.74 2.40 -8.66
C LEU A 142 15.54 2.73 -9.56
N ALA A 143 14.57 3.49 -9.04
CA ALA A 143 13.42 3.92 -9.82
C ALA A 143 13.83 4.80 -11.00
N GLU A 144 14.78 5.71 -10.80
CA GLU A 144 15.32 6.56 -11.85
C GLU A 144 16.02 5.73 -12.94
N ALA A 145 16.95 4.86 -12.54
CA ALA A 145 17.73 4.04 -13.45
C ALA A 145 16.85 3.11 -14.30
N ALA A 146 15.72 2.67 -13.75
CA ALA A 146 14.75 1.84 -14.44
C ALA A 146 13.67 2.62 -15.22
N GLY A 147 13.74 3.96 -15.27
CA GLY A 147 12.78 4.79 -16.01
C GLY A 147 11.42 4.97 -15.33
N PHE A 148 11.27 4.64 -14.05
CA PHE A 148 10.05 4.88 -13.27
C PHE A 148 9.97 6.30 -12.73
N GLY A 149 9.99 7.29 -13.63
CA GLY A 149 10.06 8.73 -13.31
C GLY A 149 9.08 9.20 -12.23
N PRO A 150 7.77 8.87 -12.29
CA PRO A 150 6.84 9.25 -11.23
C PRO A 150 7.18 8.69 -9.85
N LEU A 151 7.69 7.46 -9.77
CA LEU A 151 8.09 6.85 -8.50
C LEU A 151 9.41 7.43 -7.98
N ALA A 152 10.38 7.67 -8.86
CA ALA A 152 11.63 8.34 -8.51
C ALA A 152 11.36 9.74 -7.95
N ALA A 153 10.50 10.52 -8.63
CA ALA A 153 10.09 11.84 -8.17
C ALA A 153 9.38 11.79 -6.81
N ALA A 154 8.46 10.83 -6.60
CA ALA A 154 7.78 10.66 -5.32
C ALA A 154 8.75 10.32 -4.17
N ALA A 155 9.69 9.41 -4.41
CA ALA A 155 10.70 9.02 -3.43
C ALA A 155 11.65 10.18 -3.10
N ARG A 156 12.16 10.90 -4.11
CA ARG A 156 13.03 12.08 -3.93
C ARG A 156 12.32 13.20 -3.18
N ALA A 157 11.06 13.49 -3.53
CA ALA A 157 10.28 14.52 -2.88
C ALA A 157 10.01 14.18 -1.40
N LEU A 158 9.84 12.90 -1.05
CA LEU A 158 9.75 12.49 0.35
C LEU A 158 11.12 12.60 1.04
N LEU A 159 12.19 12.13 0.40
CA LEU A 159 13.55 12.19 0.93
C LEU A 159 13.98 13.61 1.27
N ALA A 160 13.71 14.57 0.38
CA ALA A 160 13.99 15.98 0.61
C ALA A 160 13.26 16.53 1.85
N ARG A 161 11.99 16.15 2.05
CA ARG A 161 11.21 16.56 3.23
C ARG A 161 11.69 15.96 4.54
N LEU A 162 12.31 14.78 4.52
CA LEU A 162 12.82 14.11 5.73
C LEU A 162 14.23 14.56 6.13
N ARG A 163 14.92 15.29 5.24
CA ARG A 163 16.26 15.86 5.49
C ARG A 163 16.23 17.32 5.92
N ALA A 164 15.14 18.02 5.63
CA ALA A 164 14.89 19.39 6.07
C ALA A 164 14.46 19.40 7.54
#